data_AF-R0GMI6-F1
#
_entry.id   AF-R0GMI6-F1
#
_cell.length_a   1.000
_cell.length_b   1.000
_cell.length_c   1.000
_cell.angle_alpha   90.00
_cell.angle_beta   90.00
_cell.angle_gamma   90.00
#
_symmetry.space_group_name_H-M   'P 1'
#
loop_
_entity.id
_entity.type
_entity.pdbx_description
1 polymer ?
#
loop_
_entity_poly.entity_id
_entity_poly.type
_entity_poly.pdbx_seq_one_letter_code
_entity_poly.pdbx_strand_id
1 'polypeptide(L)'
;MEKQRRGFLTRCRCGESVVLQTSGTSKNRGRLFHVCPFRKEGDWTHAFKWTDMSMVEELKDLTDKVDIIDGASMRLHKGLKACESEIDVLTIGLQELL
;
A
#
# COMPACT_ATOMS: atom_id res chain seq x y z
N MET A 1 18.66 0.94 18.09
CA MET A 1 17.19 0.92 18.00
C MET A 1 16.81 0.15 16.76
N GLU A 2 16.22 -1.03 16.89
CA GLU A 2 15.79 -1.80 15.72
C GLU A 2 14.70 -1.05 14.97
N LYS A 3 14.88 -0.88 13.66
CA LYS A 3 13.85 -0.28 12.80
C LYS A 3 12.59 -1.11 12.91
N GLN A 4 11.52 -0.51 13.43
CA GLN A 4 10.21 -1.12 13.49
C GLN A 4 9.80 -1.52 12.06
N ARG A 5 9.31 -2.75 11.87
CA ARG A 5 8.91 -3.22 10.54
C ARG A 5 7.77 -2.34 10.01
N ARG A 6 7.89 -1.92 8.75
CA ARG A 6 6.87 -1.14 8.04
C ARG A 6 5.62 -1.99 7.78
N GLY A 7 4.48 -1.33 7.64
CA GLY A 7 3.18 -1.93 7.36
C GLY A 7 2.48 -2.52 8.58
N PHE A 8 1.47 -3.33 8.31
CA PHE A 8 0.79 -4.13 9.32
C PHE A 8 1.62 -5.36 9.70
N LEU A 9 2.08 -5.41 10.94
CA LEU A 9 2.68 -6.61 11.49
C LEU A 9 1.61 -7.70 11.58
N THR A 10 1.91 -8.90 11.07
CA THR A 10 1.05 -10.09 11.22
C THR A 10 1.63 -11.09 12.22
N ARG A 11 2.96 -11.11 12.38
CA ARG A 11 3.67 -11.99 13.33
C ARG A 11 4.76 -11.24 14.10
N CYS A 12 4.98 -11.67 15.33
CA CYS A 12 6.11 -11.28 16.17
C CYS A 12 7.37 -12.09 15.79
N ARG A 13 8.53 -11.62 16.22
CA ARG A 13 9.81 -12.35 16.03
C ARG A 13 9.90 -13.65 16.82
N CYS A 14 9.10 -13.79 17.87
CA CYS A 14 8.95 -15.06 18.60
C CYS A 14 8.11 -16.10 17.84
N GLY A 15 7.63 -15.79 16.63
CA GLY A 15 6.82 -16.68 15.77
C GLY A 15 5.31 -16.51 15.92
N GLU A 16 4.86 -15.97 17.05
CA GLU A 16 3.43 -15.85 17.37
C GLU A 16 2.72 -14.77 16.54
N SER A 17 1.43 -14.99 16.26
CA SER A 17 0.60 -13.99 15.58
C SER A 17 0.39 -12.78 16.48
N VAL A 18 0.42 -11.57 15.90
CA VAL A 18 0.04 -10.38 16.67
C VAL A 18 -1.48 -10.27 16.77
N VAL A 19 -1.96 -9.70 17.86
CA VAL A 19 -3.36 -9.44 18.11
C VAL A 19 -3.66 -7.94 18.06
N LEU A 20 -4.86 -7.58 17.60
CA LEU A 20 -5.37 -6.21 17.65
C LEU A 20 -6.00 -5.96 19.03
N GLN A 21 -5.59 -4.87 19.68
CA GLN A 21 -6.11 -4.47 20.97
C GLN A 21 -6.46 -2.98 21.00
N THR A 22 -7.34 -2.61 21.93
CA THR A 22 -7.76 -1.24 22.19
C THR A 22 -7.08 -0.74 23.45
N SER A 23 -6.45 0.43 23.39
CA SER A 23 -5.76 1.00 24.55
C SER A 23 -6.77 1.48 25.59
N GLY A 24 -6.63 0.99 26.82
CA GLY A 24 -7.37 1.47 27.99
C GLY A 24 -6.67 2.63 28.73
N THR A 25 -5.46 3.02 28.32
CA THR A 25 -4.70 4.08 29.00
C THR A 25 -5.42 5.43 28.90
N SER A 26 -5.36 6.26 29.95
CA SER A 26 -6.00 7.59 29.93
C SER A 26 -5.51 8.46 28.77
N LYS A 27 -4.22 8.35 28.41
CA LYS A 27 -3.60 9.13 27.34
C LYS A 27 -4.01 8.70 25.93
N ASN A 28 -4.24 7.41 25.69
CA ASN A 28 -4.51 6.86 24.35
C ASN A 28 -5.83 6.09 24.30
N ARG A 29 -6.80 6.46 25.13
CA ARG A 29 -8.04 5.69 25.30
C ARG A 29 -8.73 5.46 23.97
N GLY A 30 -9.08 4.21 23.68
CA GLY A 30 -9.77 3.83 22.44
C GLY A 30 -8.85 3.65 21.22
N ARG A 31 -7.57 4.04 21.29
CA ARG A 31 -6.64 3.89 20.17
C ARG A 31 -6.26 2.42 19.97
N LEU A 32 -6.26 1.96 18.73
CA LEU A 32 -5.97 0.58 18.35
C LEU A 32 -4.47 0.33 18.13
N PHE A 33 -3.99 -0.83 18.56
CA PHE A 33 -2.61 -1.26 18.35
C PHE A 33 -2.50 -2.77 18.11
N HIS A 34 -1.47 -3.17 17.37
CA HIS A 34 -1.07 -4.55 17.15
C HIS A 34 0.01 -4.93 18.16
N VAL A 35 -0.15 -6.04 18.86
CA VAL A 35 0.79 -6.47 19.90
C VAL A 35 0.98 -7.99 19.90
N CYS A 36 2.16 -8.45 20.26
CA CYS A 36 2.39 -9.86 20.56
C CYS A 36 1.69 -10.24 21.88
N PRO A 37 0.96 -11.37 21.96
CA PRO A 37 0.29 -11.79 23.20
C PRO A 37 1.27 -12.06 24.36
N PHE A 38 2.51 -12.45 24.05
CA PHE A 38 3.56 -12.67 25.04
C PHE A 38 4.31 -11.40 25.47
N ARG A 39 3.95 -10.22 24.95
CA ARG A 39 4.63 -8.98 25.31
C ARG A 39 4.35 -8.62 26.78
N LYS A 40 5.41 -8.43 27.55
CA LYS A 40 5.35 -7.91 28.93
C LYS A 40 5.61 -6.40 28.95
N GLU A 41 5.19 -5.75 30.02
CA GLU A 41 5.53 -4.34 30.24
C GLU A 41 7.06 -4.17 30.32
N GLY A 42 7.58 -3.14 29.64
CA GLY A 42 9.03 -2.92 29.52
C GLY A 42 9.74 -3.82 28.49
N ASP A 43 9.05 -4.78 27.88
CA ASP A 43 9.63 -5.65 26.86
C ASP A 43 9.49 -5.04 25.45
N TRP A 44 10.65 -4.69 24.90
CA TRP A 44 10.79 -4.10 23.56
C TRP A 44 11.17 -5.14 22.49
N THR A 45 11.40 -6.40 22.87
CA THR A 45 11.75 -7.48 21.94
C THR A 45 10.51 -8.02 21.22
N HIS A 46 9.35 -7.93 21.88
CA HIS A 46 8.08 -8.35 21.33
C HIS A 46 7.39 -7.22 20.54
N ALA A 47 6.67 -7.62 19.49
CA ALA A 47 6.00 -6.69 18.59
C ALA A 47 4.97 -5.82 19.33
N PHE A 48 5.01 -4.53 19.04
CA PHE A 48 4.00 -3.53 19.38
C PHE A 48 4.00 -2.47 18.28
N LYS A 49 2.84 -2.07 17.76
CA LYS A 49 2.72 -0.95 16.81
C LYS A 49 1.31 -0.39 16.80
N TRP A 50 1.18 0.93 16.73
CA TRP A 50 -0.13 1.56 16.60
C TRP A 50 -0.72 1.34 15.20
N THR A 51 -2.02 1.04 15.13
CA THR A 51 -2.72 0.73 13.88
C THR A 51 -2.72 1.91 12.91
N ASP A 52 -2.90 3.13 13.41
CA ASP A 52 -2.85 4.36 12.61
C ASP A 52 -1.49 4.62 11.97
N MET A 53 -0.39 4.29 12.65
CA MET A 53 0.95 4.37 12.07
C MET A 53 1.12 3.37 10.91
N SER A 54 0.66 2.12 11.10
CA SER A 54 0.64 1.14 10.00
C SER A 54 -0.23 1.61 8.84
N MET A 55 -1.41 2.18 9.10
CA MET A 55 -2.28 2.73 8.05
C MET A 55 -1.60 3.84 7.24
N VAL A 56 -0.94 4.79 7.90
CA VAL A 56 -0.22 5.87 7.21
C VAL A 56 0.90 5.33 6.31
N GLU A 57 1.63 4.32 6.78
CA GLU A 57 2.69 3.70 6.00
C GLU A 57 2.15 2.99 4.75
N GLU A 58 1.06 2.23 4.88
CA GLU A 58 0.41 1.53 3.75
C GLU A 58 -0.21 2.53 2.77
N LEU A 59 -0.87 3.59 3.27
CA LEU A 59 -1.45 4.63 2.42
C LEU A 59 -0.39 5.36 1.59
N LYS A 60 0.79 5.62 2.16
CA LYS A 60 1.93 6.17 1.41
C LYS A 60 2.37 5.22 0.30
N ASP A 61 2.52 3.93 0.59
CA ASP A 61 2.89 2.94 -0.43
C ASP A 61 1.84 2.80 -1.54
N LEU A 62 0.56 2.93 -1.18
CA LEU A 62 -0.52 2.94 -2.17
C LEU A 62 -0.49 4.19 -3.03
N THR A 63 -0.21 5.36 -2.44
CA THR A 63 -0.08 6.62 -3.19
C THR A 63 1.02 6.51 -4.24
N ASP A 64 2.21 6.03 -3.85
CA ASP A 64 3.33 5.86 -4.77
C ASP A 64 2.99 4.90 -5.93
N LYS A 65 2.27 3.80 -5.63
CA LYS A 65 1.82 2.84 -6.66
C LYS A 65 0.77 3.45 -7.59
N VAL A 66 -0.16 4.26 -7.06
CA VAL A 66 -1.18 4.95 -7.83
C VAL A 66 -0.53 5.92 -8.82
N ASP A 67 0.48 6.68 -8.40
CA ASP A 67 1.21 7.61 -9.28
C ASP A 67 1.92 6.88 -10.43
N ILE A 68 2.51 5.71 -10.15
CA ILE A 68 3.13 4.87 -11.18
C ILE A 68 2.08 4.37 -12.18
N ILE A 69 0.93 3.90 -11.68
CA ILE A 69 -0.16 3.39 -12.50
C ILE A 69 -0.74 4.51 -13.36
N ASP A 70 -0.97 5.69 -12.79
CA ASP A 70 -1.49 6.86 -13.51
C ASP A 70 -0.54 7.27 -14.65
N GLY A 71 0.75 7.36 -14.36
CA GLY A 71 1.76 7.64 -15.37
C GLY A 71 1.81 6.58 -16.49
N ALA A 72 1.66 5.29 -16.15
CA ALA A 72 1.59 4.21 -17.13
C ALA A 72 0.32 4.28 -17.98
N SER A 73 -0.83 4.55 -17.35
CA SER A 73 -2.12 4.73 -18.00
C SER A 73 -2.06 5.87 -19.03
N MET A 74 -1.48 7.01 -18.65
CA MET A 74 -1.32 8.15 -19.56
C MET A 74 -0.41 7.85 -20.75
N ARG A 75 0.63 7.02 -20.58
CA ARG A 75 1.48 6.56 -21.69
C ARG A 75 0.73 5.60 -22.62
N LEU A 76 0.01 4.63 -22.06
CA LEU A 76 -0.80 3.69 -22.84
C LEU A 76 -1.90 4.41 -23.63
N HIS A 77 -2.58 5.36 -23.00
CA HIS A 77 -3.60 6.18 -23.67
C HIS A 77 -3.02 6.92 -24.88
N LYS A 78 -1.86 7.58 -24.74
CA LYS A 78 -1.17 8.25 -25.86
C LYS A 78 -0.81 7.28 -26.98
N GLY A 79 -0.28 6.10 -26.64
CA GLY A 79 0.05 5.07 -27.63
C GLY A 79 -1.17 4.56 -28.38
N LEU A 80 -2.29 4.34 -27.68
CA LEU A 80 -3.54 3.93 -28.29
C LEU A 80 -4.08 5.01 -29.24
N LYS A 81 -4.10 6.27 -28.82
CA LYS A 81 -4.50 7.40 -29.69
C LYS A 81 -3.65 7.49 -30.97
N ALA A 82 -2.35 7.23 -30.89
CA ALA A 82 -1.49 7.22 -32.07
C ALA A 82 -1.82 6.05 -33.02
N CYS A 83 -2.04 4.86 -32.46
CA CYS A 83 -2.44 3.68 -33.23
C CYS A 83 -3.81 3.86 -33.91
N GLU A 84 -4.78 4.45 -33.22
CA GLU A 84 -6.09 4.82 -33.81
C GLU A 84 -5.90 5.71 -35.05
N SER A 85 -5.09 6.77 -34.95
CA SER A 85 -4.83 7.66 -36.09
C SER A 85 -4.15 6.94 -37.27
N GLU A 86 -3.21 6.03 -37.00
CA GLU A 86 -2.56 5.25 -38.06
C GLU A 86 -3.55 4.30 -38.76
N ILE A 87 -4.44 3.67 -38.00
CA ILE A 87 -5.52 2.82 -38.53
C ILE A 87 -6.47 3.65 -39.42
N ASP A 88 -6.85 4.84 -38.99
CA ASP A 88 -7.72 5.73 -39.78
C ASP A 88 -7.07 6.08 -41.13
N VAL A 89 -5.78 6.42 -41.14
CA VAL A 89 -5.02 6.72 -42.36
C VAL A 89 -4.97 5.51 -43.30
N LEU A 90 -4.68 4.33 -42.78
CA LEU A 90 -4.64 3.09 -43.58
C LEU A 90 -6.02 2.73 -44.14
N THR A 91 -7.08 2.97 -43.36
CA THR A 91 -8.46 2.72 -43.78
C THR A 91 -8.85 3.60 -44.97
N ILE A 92 -8.49 4.89 -44.92
CA ILE A 92 -8.71 5.82 -46.03
C ILE A 92 -7.95 5.36 -47.28
N GLY A 93 -6.66 5.00 -47.14
CA GLY A 93 -5.85 4.55 -48.28
C GLY A 93 -6.37 3.28 -48.94
N LEU A 94 -6.98 2.36 -48.18
CA LEU A 94 -7.63 1.18 -48.74
C LEU A 94 -8.90 1.51 -49.53
N GLN A 95 -9.67 2.51 -49.11
CA GLN A 95 -10.88 2.96 -49.83
C GLN A 95 -10.54 3.59 -51.19
N GLU A 96 -9.38 4.21 -51.34
CA GLU A 96 -8.94 4.80 -52.62
C GLU A 96 -8.46 3.77 -53.66
N LEU A 97 -8.15 2.54 -53.23
CA LEU A 97 -7.65 1.46 -54.08
C LEU A 97 -8.74 0.48 -54.55
N LEU A 98 -9.98 0.61 -54.03
CA LEU A 98 -11.14 -0.21 -54.37
C LEU A 98 -12.12 0.57 -55.26
#